data_AF-A0A1G2IDV5-F1
#
_entry.id   AF-A0A1G2IDV5-F1
#
_cell.length_a   1.000
_cell.length_b   1.000
_cell.length_c   1.000
_cell.angle_alpha   90.00
_cell.angle_beta   90.00
_cell.angle_gamma   90.00
#
_symmetry.space_group_name_H-M   'P 1'
#
loop_
_entity.id
_entity.type
_entity.pdbx_description
1 polymer ?
#
loop_
_entity_poly.entity_id
_entity_poly.type
_entity_poly.pdbx_seq_one_letter_code
_entity_poly.pdbx_strand_id
1 'polypeptide(L)'
;MKTTFLKIVLIVLIFLAILFLGFLFWQNNQKDENVIPLVLDYKNLTYTIENRDIKLVNGYSEIEFDPGASDTKIITRYFGNEAFGDLNNDGLGDVAFLLTQQIGGTGTFYYLAGALKTSTEYQPINPIYLGDRIAPQTTQISNGSITVNYADRNPGEPMSTTPSMGVSKYFKVESGILVKQTPLTVFGSVVTLKIGEQIAFDDGLKIVLRQINDSQCKPGTVCVWAGELSPVFDMLAPISGTGSLSGEVILGTVNNKKVSKNNYTFELKSATQTTATIIVIKQAQSVACTMEAKQCEDGSYVSRTGPNCEFTRCPSALQAPCYIGGCSSEICSAQESIVSSCIYRAEYACYKNATCARQTNGQCGWTQTPVLGACLETVY
;
A
#
# COMPACT_ATOMS: atom_id res chain seq x y z
N MET A 1 43.94 59.27 64.54
CA MET A 1 44.36 58.86 63.18
C MET A 1 43.98 57.41 62.85
N LYS A 2 44.24 56.42 63.73
CA LYS A 2 43.89 55.00 63.51
C LYS A 2 42.38 54.70 63.38
N THR A 3 41.52 55.38 64.14
CA THR A 3 40.07 55.16 64.12
C THR A 3 39.37 55.72 62.89
N THR A 4 39.88 56.82 62.32
CA THR A 4 39.37 57.43 61.09
C THR A 4 39.75 56.61 59.86
N PHE A 5 41.00 56.11 59.81
CA PHE A 5 41.48 55.23 58.74
C PHE A 5 40.69 53.92 58.67
N LEU A 6 40.40 53.30 59.82
CA LEU A 6 39.61 52.06 59.88
C LEU A 6 38.18 52.24 59.37
N LYS A 7 37.55 53.39 59.62
CA LYS A 7 36.21 53.71 59.10
C LYS A 7 36.19 53.87 57.58
N ILE A 8 37.23 54.50 57.01
CA ILE A 8 37.35 54.67 55.55
C ILE A 8 37.53 53.31 54.86
N VAL A 9 38.38 52.44 55.42
CA VAL A 9 38.58 51.08 54.88
C VAL A 9 37.27 50.27 54.91
N LEU A 10 36.49 50.38 56.00
CA LEU A 10 35.21 49.67 56.10
C LEU A 10 34.19 50.15 55.05
N ILE A 11 34.12 51.47 54.81
CA ILE A 11 33.22 52.05 53.79
C ILE A 11 33.61 51.59 52.39
N VAL A 12 34.91 51.55 52.07
CA VAL A 12 35.40 51.07 50.77
C VAL A 12 35.07 49.59 50.56
N LEU A 13 35.22 48.74 51.59
CA LEU A 13 34.88 47.32 51.50
C LEU A 13 33.38 47.09 51.31
N ILE A 14 32.53 47.87 51.98
CA ILE A 14 31.08 47.80 51.79
C ILE A 14 30.70 48.22 50.37
N PHE A 15 31.32 49.28 49.84
CA PHE A 15 31.07 49.73 48.48
C PHE A 15 31.50 48.69 47.43
N LEU A 16 32.66 48.07 47.61
CA LEU A 16 33.12 46.98 46.74
C LEU A 16 32.22 45.74 46.81
N ALA A 17 31.70 45.41 48.01
CA ALA A 17 30.75 44.31 48.17
C ALA A 17 29.40 44.59 47.46
N ILE A 18 28.92 45.84 47.51
CA ILE A 18 27.69 46.25 46.81
C ILE A 18 27.90 46.20 45.28
N LEU A 19 29.05 46.67 44.79
CA LEU A 19 29.39 46.57 43.37
C LEU A 19 29.50 45.12 42.90
N PHE A 20 30.09 44.25 43.72
CA PHE A 20 30.21 42.82 43.42
C PHE A 20 28.85 42.11 43.42
N LEU A 21 28.00 42.40 44.40
CA LEU A 21 26.62 41.89 44.45
C LEU A 21 25.77 42.39 43.28
N GLY A 22 25.92 43.67 42.91
CA GLY A 22 25.29 44.25 41.73
C GLY A 22 25.76 43.59 40.43
N PHE A 23 27.04 43.28 40.32
CA PHE A 23 27.62 42.56 39.17
C PHE A 23 27.12 41.11 39.09
N LEU A 24 27.02 40.40 40.22
CA LEU A 24 26.45 39.06 40.27
C LEU A 24 24.97 39.06 39.90
N PHE A 25 24.20 40.05 40.36
CA PHE A 25 22.80 40.22 39.98
C PHE A 25 22.65 40.55 38.49
N TRP A 26 23.54 41.39 37.95
CA TRP A 26 23.58 41.71 36.52
C TRP A 26 23.96 40.51 35.65
N GLN A 27 24.93 39.69 36.07
CA GLN A 27 25.25 38.43 35.39
C GLN A 27 24.09 37.44 35.42
N ASN A 28 23.32 37.39 36.51
CA ASN A 28 22.14 36.53 36.58
C ASN A 28 21.02 36.99 35.65
N ASN A 29 20.87 38.31 35.43
CA ASN A 29 19.86 38.89 34.54
C ASN A 29 20.23 38.83 33.04
N GLN A 30 21.45 38.44 32.67
CA GLN A 30 21.93 38.31 31.28
C GLN A 30 21.77 36.88 30.72
N LYS A 31 20.87 36.05 31.27
CA LYS A 31 20.72 34.65 30.88
C LYS A 31 19.50 34.28 30.03
N ASP A 32 18.67 35.23 29.64
CA ASP A 32 17.48 34.96 28.83
C ASP A 32 17.31 35.96 27.67
N GLU A 33 18.24 35.95 26.71
CA GLU A 33 17.82 36.17 25.32
C GLU A 33 17.36 34.81 24.79
N ASN A 34 16.05 34.70 24.55
CA ASN A 34 15.44 33.60 23.81
C ASN A 34 16.08 33.50 22.42
N VAL A 35 17.18 32.74 22.30
CA VAL A 35 17.56 32.15 21.02
C VAL A 35 16.50 31.09 20.73
N ILE A 36 15.37 31.52 20.18
CA ILE A 36 14.44 30.58 19.54
C ILE A 36 15.26 29.95 18.43
N PRO A 37 15.59 28.65 18.47
CA PRO A 37 16.18 28.02 17.30
C PRO A 37 15.19 28.27 16.17
N LEU A 38 15.62 28.97 15.12
CA LEU A 38 14.82 29.21 13.93
C LEU A 38 14.57 27.83 13.31
N VAL A 39 13.54 27.13 13.78
CA VAL A 39 13.01 25.94 13.15
C VAL A 39 12.49 26.45 11.82
N LEU A 40 13.29 26.23 10.77
CA LEU A 40 12.96 26.70 9.43
C LEU A 40 11.65 26.02 9.02
N ASP A 41 10.57 26.81 9.02
CA ASP A 41 9.24 26.36 8.62
C ASP A 41 9.30 25.85 7.17
N TYR A 42 8.65 24.73 6.89
CA TYR A 42 8.55 24.15 5.55
C TYR A 42 7.93 25.13 4.53
N LYS A 43 7.24 26.18 4.99
CA LYS A 43 6.74 27.30 4.17
C LYS A 43 7.81 28.34 3.80
N ASN A 44 9.03 28.21 4.30
CA ASN A 44 10.17 29.11 4.09
C ASN A 44 11.39 28.39 3.47
N LEU A 45 11.15 27.28 2.76
CA LEU A 45 12.17 26.48 2.08
C LEU A 45 12.26 26.80 0.58
N THR A 46 13.35 26.35 -0.03
CA THR A 46 13.54 26.36 -1.48
C THR A 46 13.17 25.01 -2.08
N TYR A 47 12.23 25.01 -3.02
CA TYR A 47 11.77 23.81 -3.74
C TYR A 47 12.17 23.88 -5.20
N THR A 48 12.70 22.79 -5.76
CA THR A 48 13.03 22.75 -7.19
C THR A 48 11.86 22.20 -8.00
N ILE A 49 11.22 23.04 -8.83
CA ILE A 49 10.11 22.68 -9.72
C ILE A 49 10.60 22.89 -11.17
N GLU A 50 10.54 21.85 -12.00
CA GLU A 50 10.97 21.91 -13.41
C GLU A 50 12.38 22.52 -13.60
N ASN A 51 13.33 22.11 -12.76
CA ASN A 51 14.72 22.60 -12.71
C ASN A 51 14.88 24.09 -12.34
N ARG A 52 13.86 24.72 -11.75
CA ARG A 52 13.96 26.07 -11.18
C ARG A 52 13.81 26.03 -9.69
N ASP A 53 14.68 26.74 -9.00
CA ASP A 53 14.62 26.90 -7.55
C ASP A 53 13.60 27.96 -7.17
N ILE A 54 12.58 27.52 -6.43
CA ILE A 54 11.46 28.33 -5.95
C ILE A 54 11.64 28.52 -4.45
N LYS A 55 12.19 29.67 -4.07
CA LYS A 55 12.34 30.04 -2.65
C LYS A 55 11.03 30.60 -2.12
N LEU A 56 10.35 29.85 -1.26
CA LEU A 56 9.16 30.34 -0.57
C LEU A 56 9.54 31.25 0.58
N VAL A 57 8.76 32.32 0.76
CA VAL A 57 8.76 33.16 1.96
C VAL A 57 7.32 33.20 2.47
N ASN A 58 7.09 32.61 3.63
CA ASN A 58 5.76 32.40 4.23
C ASN A 58 4.74 31.79 3.23
N GLY A 59 5.21 30.81 2.45
CA GLY A 59 4.40 30.09 1.47
C GLY A 59 4.18 30.85 0.16
N TYR A 60 4.90 31.93 -0.11
CA TYR A 60 4.78 32.70 -1.36
C TYR A 60 6.12 32.83 -2.09
N SER A 61 6.11 32.69 -3.42
CA SER A 61 7.23 33.01 -4.29
C SER A 61 6.72 33.61 -5.60
N GLU A 62 7.48 34.56 -6.14
CA GLU A 62 7.23 35.21 -7.42
C GLU A 62 8.57 35.39 -8.12
N ILE A 63 8.71 34.79 -9.31
CA ILE A 63 9.92 34.90 -10.14
C ILE A 63 9.54 35.29 -11.57
N GLU A 64 10.45 35.98 -12.26
CA GLU A 64 10.30 36.27 -13.69
C GLU A 64 10.52 34.99 -14.49
N PHE A 65 9.67 34.75 -15.50
CA PHE A 65 9.75 33.54 -16.32
C PHE A 65 10.99 33.54 -17.24
N ASP A 66 11.37 34.71 -17.75
CA ASP A 66 12.48 34.94 -18.67
C ASP A 66 13.22 36.25 -18.30
N PRO A 67 14.56 36.24 -18.09
CA PRO A 67 15.33 37.44 -17.78
C PRO A 67 15.24 38.47 -18.91
N GLY A 68 14.37 39.47 -18.75
CA GLY A 68 14.16 40.55 -19.72
C GLY A 68 12.79 40.60 -20.39
N ALA A 69 11.90 39.62 -20.14
CA ALA A 69 10.49 39.70 -20.55
C ALA A 69 9.62 40.16 -19.37
N SER A 70 9.12 41.40 -19.43
CA SER A 70 8.51 42.10 -18.29
C SER A 70 7.15 41.58 -17.82
N ASP A 71 6.51 40.67 -18.56
CA ASP A 71 5.05 40.47 -18.40
C ASP A 71 4.64 39.05 -17.98
N THR A 72 5.57 38.10 -17.92
CA THR A 72 5.26 36.72 -17.48
C THR A 72 5.96 36.38 -16.18
N LYS A 73 5.16 36.25 -15.12
CA LYS A 73 5.60 35.85 -13.79
C LYS A 73 5.19 34.41 -13.51
N ILE A 74 6.07 33.67 -12.82
CA ILE A 74 5.72 32.41 -12.18
C ILE A 74 5.41 32.73 -10.73
N ILE A 75 4.15 32.54 -10.34
CA ILE A 75 3.70 32.71 -8.96
C ILE A 75 3.51 31.31 -8.38
N THR A 76 4.25 30.98 -7.33
CA THR A 76 4.09 29.73 -6.57
C THR A 76 3.56 30.03 -5.18
N ARG A 77 2.51 29.33 -4.75
CA ARG A 77 1.86 29.53 -3.45
C ARG A 77 1.64 28.22 -2.71
N TYR A 78 1.83 28.26 -1.40
CA TYR A 78 1.31 27.28 -0.47
C TYR A 78 -0.21 27.22 -0.59
N PHE A 79 -0.73 26.07 -0.98
CA PHE A 79 -2.18 25.84 -1.08
C PHE A 79 -2.76 25.31 0.24
N GLY A 80 -1.99 24.48 0.95
CA GLY A 80 -2.46 23.76 2.13
C GLY A 80 -2.70 22.28 1.83
N ASN A 81 -3.75 21.72 2.45
CA ASN A 81 -4.06 20.29 2.40
C ASN A 81 -2.88 19.46 2.94
N GLU A 82 -2.31 19.93 4.05
CA GLU A 82 -1.18 19.31 4.73
C GLU A 82 -1.55 17.99 5.43
N ALA A 83 -0.61 17.07 5.40
CA ALA A 83 -0.62 15.84 6.16
C ALA A 83 0.72 15.70 6.88
N PHE A 84 0.68 15.25 8.13
CA PHE A 84 1.85 14.99 8.94
C PHE A 84 1.99 13.49 9.18
N GLY A 85 3.22 13.00 9.21
CA GLY A 85 3.54 11.60 9.43
C GLY A 85 4.99 11.31 9.11
N ASP A 86 5.46 10.11 9.42
CA ASP A 86 6.84 9.69 9.15
C ASP A 86 6.92 9.09 7.74
N LEU A 87 7.65 9.73 6.82
CA LEU A 87 7.76 9.36 5.40
C LEU A 87 9.01 8.52 5.10
N ASN A 88 10.07 8.71 5.87
CA ASN A 88 11.36 8.04 5.69
C ASN A 88 11.65 6.98 6.77
N ASN A 89 10.74 6.79 7.72
CA ASN A 89 10.83 5.88 8.86
C ASN A 89 12.01 6.20 9.80
N ASP A 90 12.35 7.48 9.96
CA ASP A 90 13.39 7.93 10.90
C ASP A 90 12.83 8.27 12.30
N GLY A 91 11.51 8.16 12.48
CA GLY A 91 10.80 8.46 13.73
C GLY A 91 10.49 9.94 13.93
N LEU A 92 10.85 10.83 13.00
CA LEU A 92 10.51 12.25 13.03
C LEU A 92 9.26 12.53 12.19
N GLY A 93 8.49 13.53 12.61
CA GLY A 93 7.25 13.92 11.92
C GLY A 93 7.53 14.80 10.70
N ASP A 94 7.41 14.22 9.51
CA ASP A 94 7.49 14.90 8.23
C ASP A 94 6.16 15.55 7.83
N VAL A 95 6.18 16.30 6.73
CA VAL A 95 5.00 16.95 6.19
C VAL A 95 4.90 16.78 4.68
N ALA A 96 3.70 16.52 4.19
CA ALA A 96 3.33 16.58 2.78
C ALA A 96 2.20 17.60 2.59
N PHE A 97 2.24 18.41 1.54
CA PHE A 97 1.26 19.47 1.31
C PHE A 97 1.19 19.83 -0.18
N LEU A 98 0.25 20.70 -0.56
CA LEU A 98 0.09 21.11 -1.94
C LEU A 98 0.67 22.51 -2.20
N LEU A 99 1.33 22.64 -3.35
CA LEU A 99 1.72 23.91 -3.95
C LEU A 99 0.85 24.17 -5.18
N THR A 100 0.54 25.44 -5.43
CA THR A 100 -0.01 25.89 -6.70
C THR A 100 1.01 26.73 -7.46
N GLN A 101 1.05 26.60 -8.78
CA GLN A 101 1.84 27.45 -9.65
C GLN A 101 0.97 28.05 -10.75
N GLN A 102 1.14 29.35 -10.99
CA GLN A 102 0.49 30.09 -12.07
C GLN A 102 1.57 30.69 -12.95
N ILE A 103 1.50 30.44 -14.27
CA ILE A 103 2.43 30.96 -15.27
C ILE A 103 1.60 31.73 -16.29
N GLY A 104 1.80 33.05 -16.42
CA GLY A 104 1.12 33.85 -17.44
C GLY A 104 -0.41 33.95 -17.31
N GLY A 105 -0.98 33.59 -16.15
CA GLY A 105 -2.34 33.96 -15.73
C GLY A 105 -3.52 33.07 -16.16
N THR A 106 -3.34 32.03 -16.98
CA THR A 106 -4.49 31.25 -17.52
C THR A 106 -4.70 29.87 -16.88
N GLY A 107 -3.67 29.30 -16.25
CA GLY A 107 -3.71 27.98 -15.60
C GLY A 107 -3.32 28.04 -14.12
N THR A 108 -3.78 27.07 -13.33
CA THR A 108 -3.32 26.87 -11.95
C THR A 108 -2.94 25.40 -11.80
N PHE A 109 -1.64 25.16 -11.74
CA PHE A 109 -1.04 23.83 -11.70
C PHE A 109 -0.82 23.42 -10.26
N TYR A 110 -1.21 22.21 -9.90
CA TYR A 110 -1.08 21.66 -8.55
C TYR A 110 0.09 20.69 -8.48
N TYR A 111 0.87 20.80 -7.41
CA TYR A 111 2.01 19.94 -7.12
C TYR A 111 1.90 19.40 -5.70
N LEU A 112 2.22 18.12 -5.51
CA LEU A 112 2.49 17.56 -4.18
C LEU A 112 3.93 17.90 -3.82
N ALA A 113 4.13 18.65 -2.73
CA ALA A 113 5.43 18.90 -2.12
C ALA A 113 5.52 18.19 -0.77
N GLY A 114 6.73 18.05 -0.26
CA GLY A 114 6.92 17.62 1.13
C GLY A 114 8.18 18.21 1.73
N ALA A 115 8.36 17.99 3.02
CA ALA A 115 9.60 18.30 3.70
C ALA A 115 9.86 17.25 4.78
N LEU A 116 11.07 16.70 4.77
CA LEU A 116 11.54 15.72 5.75
C LEU A 116 12.08 16.45 6.96
N LYS A 117 11.64 16.07 8.16
CA LYS A 117 12.10 16.66 9.40
C LYS A 117 13.42 16.02 9.79
N THR A 118 14.39 16.86 10.15
CA THR A 118 15.63 16.44 10.81
C THR A 118 15.60 16.86 12.28
N SER A 119 16.68 16.59 13.02
CA SER A 119 16.80 17.01 14.42
C SER A 119 16.65 18.52 14.64
N THR A 120 16.90 19.35 13.62
CA THR A 120 16.97 20.81 13.75
C THR A 120 16.15 21.58 12.73
N GLU A 121 15.91 21.02 11.54
CA GLU A 121 15.27 21.73 10.42
C GLU A 121 14.48 20.80 9.50
N TYR A 122 13.74 21.39 8.56
CA TYR A 122 13.10 20.65 7.47
C TYR A 122 13.97 20.66 6.21
N GLN A 123 14.14 19.50 5.59
CA GLN A 123 14.75 19.33 4.27
C GLN A 123 13.67 19.21 3.19
N PRO A 124 13.67 20.06 2.15
CA PRO A 124 12.66 20.00 1.10
C PRO A 124 12.86 18.76 0.21
N ILE A 125 11.76 18.14 -0.21
CA ILE A 125 11.77 17.07 -1.23
C ILE A 125 11.09 17.56 -2.52
N ASN A 126 11.46 16.94 -3.65
CA ASN A 126 11.02 17.36 -4.99
C ASN A 126 9.50 17.37 -5.11
N PRO A 127 8.89 18.50 -5.53
CA PRO A 127 7.48 18.52 -5.83
C PRO A 127 7.13 17.69 -7.07
N ILE A 128 6.00 16.99 -7.05
CA ILE A 128 5.48 16.22 -8.18
C ILE A 128 4.18 16.84 -8.69
N TYR A 129 4.11 17.08 -10.00
CA TYR A 129 2.90 17.58 -10.66
C TYR A 129 1.71 16.61 -10.53
N LEU A 130 0.57 17.15 -10.12
CA LEU A 130 -0.70 16.44 -9.94
C LEU A 130 -1.69 16.71 -11.09
N GLY A 131 -1.83 17.96 -11.52
CA GLY A 131 -2.77 18.35 -12.58
C GLY A 131 -3.05 19.86 -12.68
N ASP A 132 -3.79 20.27 -13.72
CA ASP A 132 -4.23 21.65 -13.96
C ASP A 132 -5.67 21.83 -13.48
N ARG A 133 -5.90 22.81 -12.59
CA ARG A 133 -7.22 23.18 -12.05
C ARG A 133 -8.02 21.96 -11.59
N ILE A 134 -7.37 21.06 -10.87
CA ILE A 134 -7.99 19.97 -10.12
C ILE A 134 -8.72 20.53 -8.89
N ALA A 135 -9.57 19.72 -8.26
CA ALA A 135 -10.20 20.06 -6.97
C ALA A 135 -9.63 19.17 -5.86
N PRO A 136 -8.62 19.63 -5.09
CA PRO A 136 -8.05 18.86 -3.98
C PRO A 136 -9.10 18.50 -2.93
N GLN A 137 -8.96 17.31 -2.34
CA GLN A 137 -9.82 16.84 -1.26
C GLN A 137 -9.00 16.55 0.00
N THR A 138 -8.30 15.42 0.06
CA THR A 138 -7.53 15.02 1.24
C THR A 138 -6.12 14.62 0.86
N THR A 139 -5.14 14.98 1.70
CA THR A 139 -3.81 14.37 1.73
C THR A 139 -3.68 13.60 3.04
N GLN A 140 -3.10 12.40 2.99
CA GLN A 140 -2.85 11.59 4.18
C GLN A 140 -1.48 10.95 4.09
N ILE A 141 -0.81 10.82 5.24
CA ILE A 141 0.41 10.02 5.38
C ILE A 141 0.06 8.81 6.24
N SER A 142 0.35 7.61 5.74
CA SER A 142 0.14 6.35 6.45
C SER A 142 1.22 5.35 6.05
N ASN A 143 1.88 4.75 7.04
CA ASN A 143 2.94 3.75 6.86
C ASN A 143 4.04 4.17 5.86
N GLY A 144 4.53 5.42 5.95
CA GLY A 144 5.55 5.94 5.02
C GLY A 144 5.07 6.29 3.61
N SER A 145 3.76 6.14 3.32
CA SER A 145 3.16 6.47 2.02
C SER A 145 2.21 7.65 2.11
N ILE A 146 2.24 8.51 1.09
CA ILE A 146 1.32 9.64 0.91
C ILE A 146 0.19 9.21 -0.02
N THR A 147 -1.05 9.49 0.37
CA THR A 147 -2.23 9.38 -0.50
C THR A 147 -2.82 10.77 -0.72
N VAL A 148 -2.92 11.20 -1.98
CA VAL A 148 -3.57 12.46 -2.37
C VAL A 148 -4.84 12.15 -3.13
N ASN A 149 -5.97 12.59 -2.59
CA ASN A 149 -7.28 12.50 -3.21
C ASN A 149 -7.70 13.87 -3.76
N TYR A 150 -8.19 13.90 -4.99
CA TYR A 150 -8.71 15.09 -5.65
C TYR A 150 -9.76 14.70 -6.69
N ALA A 151 -10.59 15.65 -7.12
CA ALA A 151 -11.45 15.46 -8.29
C ALA A 151 -10.78 16.09 -9.53
N ASP A 152 -10.91 15.38 -10.66
CA ASP A 152 -10.47 15.78 -11.98
C ASP A 152 -11.66 15.81 -12.96
N ARG A 153 -11.45 16.27 -14.19
CA ARG A 153 -12.47 16.31 -15.25
C ARG A 153 -12.47 15.02 -16.06
N ASN A 154 -13.63 14.62 -16.58
CA ASN A 154 -13.69 13.52 -17.53
C ASN A 154 -12.92 13.88 -18.81
N PRO A 155 -12.34 12.88 -19.52
CA PRO A 155 -11.65 13.12 -20.78
C PRO A 155 -12.54 13.89 -21.77
N GLY A 156 -12.02 15.00 -22.31
CA GLY A 156 -12.73 15.83 -23.29
C GLY A 156 -13.65 16.91 -22.69
N GLU A 157 -13.82 16.97 -21.37
CA GLU A 157 -14.55 18.07 -20.75
C GLU A 157 -13.78 19.41 -20.85
N PRO A 158 -14.46 20.54 -21.11
CA PRO A 158 -13.84 21.86 -21.10
C PRO A 158 -13.22 22.22 -19.75
N MET A 159 -12.17 23.05 -19.73
CA MET A 159 -11.55 23.52 -18.48
C MET A 159 -12.45 24.44 -17.63
N SER A 160 -13.55 24.94 -18.22
CA SER A 160 -14.61 25.65 -17.49
C SER A 160 -15.52 24.73 -16.69
N THR A 161 -15.56 23.43 -17.01
CA THR A 161 -16.34 22.44 -16.26
C THR A 161 -15.71 22.20 -14.89
N THR A 162 -16.54 22.06 -13.86
CA THR A 162 -16.08 21.72 -12.51
C THR A 162 -15.58 20.27 -12.47
N PRO A 163 -14.35 20.00 -11.95
CA PRO A 163 -13.87 18.64 -11.75
C PRO A 163 -14.83 17.81 -10.89
N SER A 164 -15.12 16.58 -11.29
CA SER A 164 -16.12 15.71 -10.65
C SER A 164 -15.69 14.25 -10.51
N MET A 165 -14.67 13.83 -11.25
CA MET A 165 -14.17 12.47 -11.26
C MET A 165 -13.09 12.30 -10.19
N GLY A 166 -13.38 11.52 -9.15
CA GLY A 166 -12.43 11.24 -8.07
C GLY A 166 -11.16 10.53 -8.57
N VAL A 167 -10.00 10.99 -8.10
CA VAL A 167 -8.67 10.45 -8.39
C VAL A 167 -7.89 10.33 -7.08
N SER A 168 -7.25 9.18 -6.88
CA SER A 168 -6.30 8.95 -5.81
C SER A 168 -4.91 8.71 -6.40
N LYS A 169 -3.91 9.43 -5.90
CA LYS A 169 -2.50 9.23 -6.24
C LYS A 169 -1.71 8.85 -5.00
N TYR A 170 -0.78 7.92 -5.16
CA TYR A 170 0.02 7.38 -4.08
C TYR A 170 1.48 7.72 -4.33
N PHE A 171 2.20 8.04 -3.26
CA PHE A 171 3.60 8.43 -3.33
C PHE A 171 4.34 7.89 -2.11
N LYS A 172 5.65 7.78 -2.23
CA LYS A 172 6.55 7.49 -1.12
C LYS A 172 7.88 8.21 -1.32
N VAL A 173 8.68 8.25 -0.28
CA VAL A 173 10.05 8.76 -0.36
C VAL A 173 10.99 7.59 -0.65
N GLU A 174 11.76 7.69 -1.73
CA GLU A 174 12.86 6.79 -2.05
C GLU A 174 14.13 7.62 -2.20
N SER A 175 15.20 7.29 -1.48
CA SER A 175 16.49 8.01 -1.57
C SER A 175 16.36 9.54 -1.40
N GLY A 176 15.46 10.00 -0.53
CA GLY A 176 15.25 11.43 -0.25
C GLY A 176 14.42 12.18 -1.30
N ILE A 177 13.86 11.49 -2.29
CA ILE A 177 12.98 12.08 -3.30
C ILE A 177 11.58 11.45 -3.26
N LEU A 178 10.54 12.25 -3.53
CA LEU A 178 9.20 11.74 -3.79
C LEU A 178 9.19 10.99 -5.12
N VAL A 179 8.60 9.80 -5.08
CA VAL A 179 8.30 8.98 -6.25
C VAL A 179 6.83 8.59 -6.27
N LYS A 180 6.25 8.49 -7.47
CA LYS A 180 4.89 7.95 -7.65
C LYS A 180 4.89 6.47 -7.30
N GLN A 181 4.02 6.08 -6.38
CA GLN A 181 3.77 4.68 -6.05
C GLN A 181 2.55 4.19 -6.85
N THR A 182 2.72 3.09 -7.57
CA THR A 182 1.57 2.37 -8.14
C THR A 182 1.02 1.46 -7.04
N PRO A 183 -0.25 1.63 -6.60
CA PRO A 183 -0.83 0.73 -5.61
C PRO A 183 -0.87 -0.69 -6.18
N LEU A 184 -0.59 -1.67 -5.31
CA LEU A 184 -0.66 -3.08 -5.70
C LEU A 184 -2.12 -3.49 -5.88
N THR A 185 -2.38 -4.05 -7.04
CA THR A 185 -3.66 -4.64 -7.43
C THR A 185 -3.66 -6.10 -7.04
N VAL A 186 -4.77 -6.56 -6.47
CA VAL A 186 -4.97 -7.97 -6.12
C VAL A 186 -5.37 -8.73 -7.38
N PHE A 187 -4.71 -9.85 -7.66
CA PHE A 187 -5.12 -10.74 -8.76
C PHE A 187 -6.59 -11.16 -8.61
N GLY A 188 -7.31 -11.19 -9.73
CA GLY A 188 -8.74 -11.51 -9.77
C GLY A 188 -9.67 -10.32 -9.49
N SER A 189 -9.15 -9.17 -9.05
CA SER A 189 -9.97 -7.95 -8.89
C SER A 189 -10.30 -7.30 -10.25
N VAL A 190 -11.46 -6.63 -10.31
CA VAL A 190 -11.89 -5.85 -11.47
C VAL A 190 -11.27 -4.46 -11.38
N VAL A 191 -10.56 -4.04 -12.42
CA VAL A 191 -9.90 -2.73 -12.47
C VAL A 191 -10.20 -2.01 -13.78
N THR A 192 -10.51 -0.73 -13.70
CA THR A 192 -10.68 0.15 -14.86
C THR A 192 -9.46 1.04 -15.01
N LEU A 193 -8.83 1.01 -16.19
CA LEU A 193 -7.64 1.78 -16.54
C LEU A 193 -8.00 2.83 -17.58
N LYS A 194 -7.42 4.03 -17.47
CA LYS A 194 -7.37 5.03 -18.54
C LYS A 194 -6.13 4.84 -19.41
N ILE A 195 -6.17 5.33 -20.64
CA ILE A 195 -4.98 5.35 -21.52
C ILE A 195 -3.81 6.06 -20.80
N GLY A 196 -2.65 5.40 -20.76
CA GLY A 196 -1.43 5.83 -20.06
C GLY A 196 -1.38 5.43 -18.59
N GLU A 197 -2.44 4.86 -18.02
CA GLU A 197 -2.48 4.42 -16.63
C GLU A 197 -1.81 3.05 -16.46
N GLN A 198 -1.12 2.88 -15.32
CA GLN A 198 -0.39 1.67 -14.96
C GLN A 198 -0.94 1.08 -13.65
N ILE A 199 -1.06 -0.24 -13.62
CA ILE A 199 -1.27 -1.02 -12.38
C ILE A 199 -0.09 -1.97 -12.15
N ALA A 200 0.15 -2.29 -10.88
CA ALA A 200 1.18 -3.22 -10.46
C ALA A 200 0.56 -4.33 -9.61
N PHE A 201 1.13 -5.52 -9.63
CA PHE A 201 0.73 -6.66 -8.79
C PHE A 201 1.84 -7.01 -7.81
N ASP A 202 1.49 -7.77 -6.78
CA ASP A 202 2.39 -8.16 -5.69
C ASP A 202 3.60 -8.98 -6.13
N ASP A 203 3.49 -9.72 -7.24
CA ASP A 203 4.59 -10.45 -7.85
C ASP A 203 5.49 -9.60 -8.78
N GLY A 204 5.23 -8.30 -8.84
CA GLY A 204 6.00 -7.33 -9.60
C GLY A 204 5.57 -7.16 -11.05
N LEU A 205 4.54 -7.89 -11.52
CA LEU A 205 3.92 -7.62 -12.82
C LEU A 205 3.39 -6.19 -12.86
N LYS A 206 3.70 -5.44 -13.92
CA LYS A 206 3.07 -4.15 -14.20
C LYS A 206 2.38 -4.19 -15.56
N ILE A 207 1.22 -3.55 -15.64
CA ILE A 207 0.42 -3.45 -16.86
C ILE A 207 0.12 -1.99 -17.12
N VAL A 208 0.32 -1.55 -18.36
CA VAL A 208 -0.03 -0.19 -18.82
C VAL A 208 -1.07 -0.30 -19.92
N LEU A 209 -2.17 0.45 -19.83
CA LEU A 209 -3.07 0.61 -20.96
C LEU A 209 -2.46 1.59 -21.96
N ARG A 210 -1.87 1.10 -23.05
CA ARG A 210 -1.16 1.94 -24.02
C ARG A 210 -2.10 2.72 -24.91
N GLN A 211 -3.11 2.05 -25.46
CA GLN A 211 -4.07 2.64 -26.40
C GLN A 211 -5.33 1.79 -26.52
N ILE A 212 -6.38 2.33 -27.13
CA ILE A 212 -7.59 1.58 -27.51
C ILE A 212 -7.86 1.85 -28.98
N ASN A 213 -7.84 0.78 -29.79
CA ASN A 213 -8.19 0.87 -31.20
C ASN A 213 -9.71 0.80 -31.36
N ASP A 214 -10.32 1.84 -31.91
CA ASP A 214 -11.75 1.88 -32.20
C ASP A 214 -12.00 1.59 -33.68
N SER A 215 -12.56 0.40 -33.95
CA SER A 215 -12.99 -0.01 -35.29
C SER A 215 -14.51 0.01 -35.44
N GLN A 216 -15.24 0.50 -34.44
CA GLN A 216 -16.70 0.49 -34.43
C GLN A 216 -17.27 1.38 -35.55
N CYS A 217 -18.36 0.91 -36.15
CA CYS A 217 -19.04 1.63 -37.21
C CYS A 217 -19.61 2.97 -36.70
N LYS A 218 -19.20 4.08 -37.31
CA LYS A 218 -19.67 5.41 -36.89
C LYS A 218 -21.14 5.63 -37.28
N PRO A 219 -21.92 6.38 -36.47
CA PRO A 219 -23.29 6.73 -36.82
C PRO A 219 -23.38 7.36 -38.22
N GLY A 220 -24.30 6.88 -39.06
CA GLY A 220 -24.50 7.38 -40.42
C GLY A 220 -23.61 6.77 -41.50
N THR A 221 -22.81 5.75 -41.18
CA THR A 221 -21.98 5.02 -42.16
C THR A 221 -22.54 3.62 -42.42
N VAL A 222 -22.39 3.13 -43.67
CA VAL A 222 -22.74 1.75 -44.02
C VAL A 222 -21.48 0.89 -43.85
N CYS A 223 -21.45 0.09 -42.79
CA CYS A 223 -20.35 -0.84 -42.54
C CYS A 223 -20.74 -2.28 -42.86
N VAL A 224 -19.78 -3.06 -43.36
CA VAL A 224 -19.96 -4.50 -43.62
C VAL A 224 -19.89 -5.30 -42.31
N TRP A 225 -19.20 -4.79 -41.28
CA TRP A 225 -19.04 -5.41 -39.96
C TRP A 225 -19.23 -4.36 -38.86
N ALA A 226 -19.73 -4.76 -37.68
CA ALA A 226 -20.03 -3.84 -36.57
C ALA A 226 -18.78 -3.17 -35.94
N GLY A 227 -17.60 -3.77 -36.11
CA GLY A 227 -16.36 -3.32 -35.49
C GLY A 227 -16.31 -3.56 -33.98
N GLU A 228 -15.18 -3.25 -33.36
CA GLU A 228 -14.98 -3.40 -31.92
C GLU A 228 -13.98 -2.39 -31.34
N LEU A 229 -14.06 -2.18 -30.02
CA LEU A 229 -12.99 -1.54 -29.25
C LEU A 229 -11.97 -2.60 -28.88
N SER A 230 -10.70 -2.33 -29.18
CA SER A 230 -9.59 -3.23 -28.92
C SER A 230 -8.49 -2.55 -28.09
N PRO A 231 -8.57 -2.65 -26.75
CA PRO A 231 -7.53 -2.15 -25.85
C PRO A 231 -6.23 -2.94 -26.00
N VAL A 232 -5.12 -2.20 -25.98
CA VAL A 232 -3.76 -2.73 -26.10
C VAL A 232 -3.00 -2.42 -24.83
N PHE A 233 -2.51 -3.47 -24.17
CA PHE A 233 -1.79 -3.38 -22.90
C PHE A 233 -0.34 -3.79 -23.05
N ASP A 234 0.56 -2.98 -22.48
CA ASP A 234 1.96 -3.33 -22.33
C ASP A 234 2.15 -4.06 -21.01
N MET A 235 2.83 -5.20 -21.07
CA MET A 235 3.19 -6.02 -19.92
C MET A 235 4.67 -5.80 -19.58
N LEU A 236 4.96 -5.31 -18.39
CA LEU A 236 6.33 -5.10 -17.89
C LEU A 236 6.60 -6.16 -16.81
N ALA A 237 7.59 -7.02 -17.05
CA ALA A 237 7.92 -8.12 -16.14
C ALA A 237 8.74 -7.66 -14.93
N PRO A 238 8.78 -8.45 -13.84
CA PRO A 238 9.46 -8.11 -12.59
C PRO A 238 10.99 -8.07 -12.67
N ILE A 239 11.61 -8.25 -13.83
CA ILE A 239 13.06 -8.51 -13.90
C ILE A 239 13.83 -7.28 -13.43
N SER A 240 14.58 -7.51 -12.35
CA SER A 240 15.54 -6.62 -11.69
C SER A 240 16.30 -5.73 -12.67
N GLY A 241 16.11 -4.41 -12.55
CA GLY A 241 17.04 -3.40 -13.07
C GLY A 241 16.38 -2.27 -13.85
N THR A 242 15.54 -2.57 -14.85
CA THR A 242 14.88 -1.58 -15.70
C THR A 242 13.71 -2.27 -16.37
N GLY A 243 12.48 -1.79 -16.21
CA GLY A 243 11.26 -2.45 -16.71
C GLY A 243 11.26 -2.69 -18.22
N SER A 244 11.83 -3.82 -18.65
CA SER A 244 11.78 -4.25 -20.04
C SER A 244 10.39 -4.79 -20.37
N LEU A 245 9.87 -4.38 -21.53
CA LEU A 245 8.64 -4.89 -22.12
C LEU A 245 8.74 -6.42 -22.24
N SER A 246 7.89 -7.10 -21.47
CA SER A 246 7.76 -8.56 -21.47
C SER A 246 6.72 -9.07 -22.47
N GLY A 247 5.97 -8.15 -23.08
CA GLY A 247 5.12 -8.40 -24.23
C GLY A 247 3.90 -7.48 -24.26
N GLU A 248 3.14 -7.59 -25.34
CA GLU A 248 1.85 -6.92 -25.49
C GLU A 248 0.69 -7.90 -25.29
N VAL A 249 -0.43 -7.40 -24.76
CA VAL A 249 -1.72 -8.11 -24.66
C VAL A 249 -2.79 -7.26 -25.35
N ILE A 250 -3.43 -7.82 -26.37
CA ILE A 250 -4.53 -7.17 -27.10
C ILE A 250 -5.82 -7.89 -26.74
N LEU A 251 -6.82 -7.14 -26.28
CA LEU A 251 -8.17 -7.65 -26.01
C LEU A 251 -9.18 -6.99 -26.96
N GLY A 252 -10.37 -7.56 -27.09
CA GLY A 252 -11.45 -7.00 -27.90
C GLY A 252 -12.82 -7.16 -27.24
N THR A 253 -13.70 -6.18 -27.47
CA THR A 253 -15.09 -6.22 -26.95
C THR A 253 -15.97 -7.27 -27.62
N VAL A 254 -15.58 -7.78 -28.78
CA VAL A 254 -16.26 -8.83 -29.53
C VAL A 254 -15.38 -10.08 -29.57
N ASN A 255 -14.16 -9.95 -30.09
CA ASN A 255 -13.21 -11.05 -30.24
C ASN A 255 -12.14 -11.00 -29.15
N ASN A 256 -11.56 -12.15 -28.81
CA ASN A 256 -10.42 -12.22 -27.89
C ASN A 256 -10.67 -11.47 -26.56
N LYS A 257 -11.88 -11.63 -25.99
CA LYS A 257 -12.24 -11.08 -24.67
C LYS A 257 -11.33 -11.59 -23.55
N LYS A 258 -10.65 -12.71 -23.78
CA LYS A 258 -9.76 -13.36 -22.82
C LYS A 258 -8.50 -13.83 -23.52
N VAL A 259 -7.34 -13.46 -23.00
CA VAL A 259 -6.02 -13.82 -23.53
C VAL A 259 -5.15 -14.30 -22.38
N SER A 260 -4.39 -15.39 -22.57
CA SER A 260 -3.43 -15.86 -21.58
C SER A 260 -2.00 -15.72 -22.11
N LYS A 261 -1.09 -15.20 -21.28
CA LYS A 261 0.31 -14.95 -21.61
C LYS A 261 1.16 -14.97 -20.34
N ASN A 262 2.32 -15.63 -20.40
CA ASN A 262 3.29 -15.71 -19.29
C ASN A 262 2.67 -16.09 -17.94
N ASN A 263 1.80 -17.10 -17.91
CA ASN A 263 1.04 -17.57 -16.73
C ASN A 263 0.02 -16.59 -16.17
N TYR A 264 -0.30 -15.51 -16.88
CA TYR A 264 -1.41 -14.62 -16.54
C TYR A 264 -2.53 -14.75 -17.57
N THR A 265 -3.75 -14.63 -17.11
CA THR A 265 -4.95 -14.58 -17.93
C THR A 265 -5.59 -13.23 -17.76
N PHE A 266 -5.71 -12.50 -18.87
CA PHE A 266 -6.32 -11.18 -18.96
C PHE A 266 -7.72 -11.35 -19.54
N GLU A 267 -8.72 -10.77 -18.89
CA GLU A 267 -10.10 -10.82 -19.35
C GLU A 267 -10.68 -9.40 -19.39
N LEU A 268 -11.22 -9.00 -20.55
CA LEU A 268 -11.89 -7.74 -20.74
C LEU A 268 -13.34 -7.83 -20.26
N LYS A 269 -13.73 -6.95 -19.34
CA LYS A 269 -15.10 -6.79 -18.87
C LYS A 269 -15.86 -5.75 -19.67
N SER A 270 -15.25 -4.60 -19.93
CA SER A 270 -15.81 -3.53 -20.74
C SER A 270 -14.72 -2.62 -21.28
N ALA A 271 -15.01 -1.88 -22.34
CA ALA A 271 -14.14 -0.82 -22.85
C ALA A 271 -14.98 0.36 -23.35
N THR A 272 -14.41 1.55 -23.23
CA THR A 272 -14.84 2.79 -23.88
C THR A 272 -13.72 3.27 -24.80
N GLN A 273 -13.89 4.43 -25.46
CA GLN A 273 -12.82 5.01 -26.30
C GLN A 273 -11.58 5.45 -25.50
N THR A 274 -11.68 5.61 -24.18
CA THR A 274 -10.59 6.14 -23.33
C THR A 274 -10.25 5.26 -22.13
N THR A 275 -11.10 4.26 -21.83
CA THR A 275 -10.93 3.38 -20.66
C THR A 275 -11.17 1.92 -21.00
N ALA A 276 -10.51 1.02 -20.27
CA ALA A 276 -10.74 -0.41 -20.35
C ALA A 276 -10.83 -1.03 -18.95
N THR A 277 -11.83 -1.87 -18.74
CA THR A 277 -12.05 -2.60 -17.48
C THR A 277 -11.64 -4.05 -17.67
N ILE A 278 -10.68 -4.52 -16.88
CA ILE A 278 -10.09 -5.86 -17.01
C ILE A 278 -10.07 -6.62 -15.67
N ILE A 279 -9.92 -7.93 -15.75
CA ILE A 279 -9.46 -8.81 -14.67
C ILE A 279 -8.16 -9.46 -15.12
N VAL A 280 -7.20 -9.55 -14.20
CA VAL A 280 -5.95 -10.29 -14.39
C VAL A 280 -5.88 -11.42 -13.38
N ILE A 281 -5.77 -12.66 -13.86
CA ILE A 281 -5.71 -13.86 -13.04
C ILE A 281 -4.32 -14.48 -13.21
N LYS A 282 -3.60 -14.66 -12.12
CA LYS A 282 -2.39 -15.47 -12.10
C LYS A 282 -2.79 -16.94 -12.16
N GLN A 283 -2.39 -17.64 -13.22
CA GLN A 283 -2.60 -19.07 -13.31
C GLN A 283 -1.69 -19.73 -12.28
N ALA A 284 -2.28 -20.44 -11.32
CA ALA A 284 -1.54 -21.36 -10.49
C ALA A 284 -0.97 -22.42 -11.44
N GLN A 285 0.34 -22.39 -11.65
CA GLN A 285 1.01 -23.42 -12.40
C GLN A 285 0.80 -24.72 -11.62
N SER A 286 -0.11 -25.57 -12.08
CA SER A 286 -0.19 -26.94 -11.59
C SER A 286 1.07 -27.63 -12.10
N VAL A 287 2.17 -27.44 -11.37
CA VAL A 287 3.39 -28.17 -11.65
C VAL A 287 3.06 -29.64 -11.45
N ALA A 288 3.17 -30.43 -12.51
CA ALA A 288 3.02 -31.87 -12.44
C ALA A 288 4.17 -32.40 -11.59
N CYS A 289 3.89 -32.69 -10.33
CA CYS A 289 4.88 -33.25 -9.41
C CYS A 289 4.99 -34.76 -9.60
N THR A 290 6.14 -35.32 -9.27
CA THR A 290 6.34 -36.78 -9.26
C THR A 290 5.37 -37.43 -8.27
N MET A 291 4.85 -38.61 -8.61
CA MET A 291 3.86 -39.35 -7.81
C MET A 291 4.47 -40.07 -6.59
N GLU A 292 5.38 -39.40 -5.89
CA GLU A 292 5.99 -39.94 -4.68
C GLU A 292 5.08 -39.71 -3.48
N ALA A 293 5.03 -40.70 -2.59
CA ALA A 293 4.31 -40.65 -1.33
C ALA A 293 5.29 -40.71 -0.16
N LYS A 294 5.10 -39.84 0.84
CA LYS A 294 5.86 -39.86 2.11
C LYS A 294 4.95 -40.35 3.22
N GLN A 295 5.39 -41.37 3.94
CA GLN A 295 4.69 -41.85 5.14
C GLN A 295 4.95 -40.90 6.32
N CYS A 296 3.89 -40.55 7.02
CA CYS A 296 3.88 -39.73 8.21
C CYS A 296 3.97 -40.59 9.49
N GLU A 297 4.29 -39.96 10.62
CA GLU A 297 4.43 -40.66 11.92
C GLU A 297 3.13 -41.33 12.40
N ASP A 298 1.97 -40.83 11.95
CA ASP A 298 0.64 -41.39 12.21
C ASP A 298 0.26 -42.53 11.26
N GLY A 299 1.16 -42.91 10.35
CA GLY A 299 0.94 -43.95 9.34
C GLY A 299 0.23 -43.49 8.06
N SER A 300 -0.20 -42.23 7.96
CA SER A 300 -0.80 -41.67 6.73
C SER A 300 0.26 -41.39 5.66
N TYR A 301 -0.17 -41.14 4.42
CA TYR A 301 0.71 -40.77 3.32
C TYR A 301 0.37 -39.39 2.76
N VAL A 302 1.40 -38.58 2.52
CA VAL A 302 1.28 -37.27 1.85
C VAL A 302 2.01 -37.28 0.52
N SER A 303 1.48 -36.58 -0.46
CA SER A 303 2.04 -36.45 -1.81
C SER A 303 2.74 -35.10 -1.98
N ARG A 304 3.51 -34.98 -3.07
CA ARG A 304 4.05 -33.68 -3.49
C ARG A 304 2.97 -32.80 -4.10
N THR A 305 2.99 -31.52 -3.76
CA THR A 305 2.08 -30.51 -4.33
C THR A 305 2.87 -29.30 -4.83
N GLY A 306 2.46 -28.74 -5.97
CA GLY A 306 3.05 -27.52 -6.53
C GLY A 306 2.86 -26.30 -5.61
N PRO A 307 3.60 -25.19 -5.83
CA PRO A 307 4.47 -24.89 -6.97
C PRO A 307 5.91 -25.44 -6.88
N ASN A 308 6.38 -25.83 -5.68
CA ASN A 308 7.77 -26.30 -5.47
C ASN A 308 7.91 -27.83 -5.44
N CYS A 309 6.81 -28.56 -5.67
CA CYS A 309 6.74 -30.01 -5.55
C CYS A 309 7.28 -30.55 -4.22
N GLU A 310 6.93 -29.87 -3.14
CA GLU A 310 7.23 -30.32 -1.78
C GLU A 310 6.11 -31.21 -1.26
N PHE A 311 6.45 -32.14 -0.36
CA PHE A 311 5.45 -32.92 0.35
C PHE A 311 4.56 -31.99 1.18
N THR A 312 3.25 -32.15 1.07
CA THR A 312 2.32 -31.51 2.00
C THR A 312 2.69 -31.87 3.44
N ARG A 313 2.48 -30.96 4.40
CA ARG A 313 2.76 -31.25 5.81
C ARG A 313 1.95 -32.47 6.25
N CYS A 314 2.59 -33.37 6.97
CA CYS A 314 1.89 -34.45 7.67
C CYS A 314 0.80 -33.87 8.55
N PRO A 315 -0.38 -34.50 8.65
CA PRO A 315 -1.38 -34.11 9.62
C PRO A 315 -0.73 -34.09 11.00
N SER A 316 -0.76 -32.94 11.69
CA SER A 316 -0.41 -32.92 13.11
C SER A 316 -1.34 -33.91 13.82
N ALA A 317 -0.87 -34.67 14.81
CA ALA A 317 -1.67 -35.70 15.48
C ALA A 317 -3.05 -35.23 16.02
N LEU A 318 -3.26 -33.91 16.13
CA LEU A 318 -4.52 -33.25 16.50
C LEU A 318 -5.52 -33.04 15.33
N GLN A 319 -5.14 -33.29 14.07
CA GLN A 319 -5.95 -33.06 12.87
C GLN A 319 -6.12 -34.31 11.99
N ALA A 320 -5.48 -35.44 12.33
CA ALA A 320 -5.66 -36.68 11.61
C ALA A 320 -7.08 -37.26 11.83
N PRO A 321 -7.78 -37.70 10.77
CA PRO A 321 -9.14 -38.24 10.85
C PRO A 321 -9.19 -39.54 11.67
N CYS A 322 -10.37 -39.82 12.25
CA CYS A 322 -10.66 -41.09 12.90
C CYS A 322 -11.50 -41.96 11.96
N TYR A 323 -11.18 -43.24 11.88
CA TYR A 323 -11.80 -44.21 11.00
C TYR A 323 -12.63 -45.22 11.80
N ILE A 324 -13.76 -45.62 11.22
CA ILE A 324 -14.56 -46.74 11.70
C ILE A 324 -14.06 -48.01 11.02
N GLY A 325 -13.68 -48.99 11.82
CA GLY A 325 -13.21 -50.31 11.39
C GLY A 325 -13.75 -51.41 12.30
N GLY A 326 -13.16 -52.60 12.21
CA GLY A 326 -13.72 -53.81 12.81
C GLY A 326 -14.75 -54.47 11.91
N CYS A 327 -14.93 -55.78 12.08
CA CYS A 327 -15.76 -56.59 11.20
C CYS A 327 -17.27 -56.29 11.34
N SER A 328 -17.68 -55.72 12.47
CA SER A 328 -19.04 -55.24 12.75
C SER A 328 -19.12 -53.71 12.84
N SER A 329 -18.09 -52.99 12.34
CA SER A 329 -17.95 -51.53 12.48
C SER A 329 -17.90 -51.06 13.94
N GLU A 330 -17.33 -51.87 14.82
CA GLU A 330 -17.32 -51.66 16.28
C GLU A 330 -16.09 -50.89 16.79
N ILE A 331 -15.08 -50.67 15.94
CA ILE A 331 -13.81 -50.03 16.32
C ILE A 331 -13.74 -48.62 15.75
N CYS A 332 -13.53 -47.62 16.60
CA CYS A 332 -13.13 -46.27 16.20
C CYS A 332 -11.64 -46.08 16.49
N SER A 333 -10.82 -45.81 15.46
CA SER A 333 -9.36 -45.74 15.60
C SER A 333 -8.73 -44.69 14.68
N ALA A 334 -7.48 -44.31 14.97
CA ALA A 334 -6.68 -43.47 14.07
C ALA A 334 -6.13 -44.26 12.86
N GLN A 335 -6.12 -45.59 12.91
CA GLN A 335 -5.65 -46.44 11.82
C GLN A 335 -6.79 -46.80 10.86
N GLU A 336 -6.58 -46.56 9.58
CA GLU A 336 -7.50 -46.98 8.52
C GLU A 336 -7.50 -48.50 8.36
N SER A 337 -8.67 -49.09 8.11
CA SER A 337 -8.84 -50.52 7.82
C SER A 337 -8.46 -51.51 8.94
N ILE A 338 -8.59 -51.13 10.21
CA ILE A 338 -8.50 -52.11 11.31
C ILE A 338 -9.56 -53.21 11.14
N VAL A 339 -9.15 -54.44 11.37
CA VAL A 339 -10.00 -55.64 11.37
C VAL A 339 -10.02 -56.29 12.75
N SER A 340 -11.20 -56.75 13.17
CA SER A 340 -11.42 -57.54 14.39
C SER A 340 -11.65 -59.01 14.05
N SER A 341 -11.71 -59.89 15.06
CA SER A 341 -11.90 -61.34 14.87
C SER A 341 -13.29 -61.77 14.36
N CYS A 342 -14.12 -60.84 13.87
CA CYS A 342 -15.47 -61.10 13.35
C CYS A 342 -16.44 -61.81 14.30
N ILE A 343 -16.17 -61.78 15.61
CA ILE A 343 -17.08 -62.32 16.62
C ILE A 343 -18.13 -61.26 16.90
N TYR A 344 -19.36 -61.49 16.44
CA TYR A 344 -20.45 -60.55 16.68
C TYR A 344 -20.84 -60.52 18.16
N ARG A 345 -21.03 -59.32 18.70
CA ARG A 345 -21.66 -59.08 20.00
C ARG A 345 -22.81 -58.11 19.84
N ALA A 346 -23.85 -58.28 20.64
CA ALA A 346 -25.08 -57.50 20.50
C ALA A 346 -24.82 -56.00 20.68
N GLU A 347 -23.86 -55.61 21.52
CA GLU A 347 -23.55 -54.20 21.80
C GLU A 347 -23.00 -53.45 20.59
N TYR A 348 -22.48 -54.17 19.57
CA TYR A 348 -21.94 -53.54 18.37
C TYR A 348 -23.02 -52.85 17.53
N ALA A 349 -24.28 -53.29 17.67
CA ALA A 349 -25.41 -52.62 17.04
C ALA A 349 -25.54 -51.16 17.49
N CYS A 350 -25.13 -50.83 18.72
CA CYS A 350 -25.18 -49.47 19.26
C CYS A 350 -24.20 -48.51 18.57
N TYR A 351 -23.08 -49.02 18.07
CA TYR A 351 -22.06 -48.18 17.41
C TYR A 351 -22.41 -47.80 15.97
N LYS A 352 -23.39 -48.46 15.33
CA LYS A 352 -23.81 -48.16 13.94
C LYS A 352 -24.22 -46.70 13.72
N ASN A 353 -24.80 -46.08 14.75
CA ASN A 353 -25.24 -44.68 14.72
C ASN A 353 -24.37 -43.77 15.60
N ALA A 354 -23.28 -44.29 16.17
CA ALA A 354 -22.38 -43.52 17.01
C ALA A 354 -21.42 -42.69 16.16
N THR A 355 -21.00 -41.55 16.70
CA THR A 355 -20.00 -40.70 16.05
C THR A 355 -18.60 -41.17 16.47
N CYS A 356 -17.79 -41.59 15.50
CA CYS A 356 -16.36 -41.82 15.69
C CYS A 356 -15.60 -40.50 15.53
N ALA A 357 -14.98 -40.01 16.60
CA ALA A 357 -14.25 -38.74 16.58
C ALA A 357 -13.07 -38.77 17.57
N ARG A 358 -12.17 -37.80 17.42
CA ARG A 358 -11.04 -37.63 18.33
C ARG A 358 -11.54 -37.03 19.65
N GLN A 359 -11.26 -37.71 20.75
CA GLN A 359 -11.68 -37.33 22.09
C GLN A 359 -10.73 -36.27 22.68
N THR A 360 -11.10 -35.68 23.81
CA THR A 360 -10.31 -34.62 24.48
C THR A 360 -8.91 -35.06 24.92
N ASN A 361 -8.70 -36.37 25.07
CA ASN A 361 -7.39 -36.97 25.35
C ASN A 361 -6.53 -37.18 24.09
N GLY A 362 -6.99 -36.73 22.92
CA GLY A 362 -6.27 -36.83 21.66
C GLY A 362 -6.38 -38.20 20.97
N GLN A 363 -7.08 -39.19 21.55
CA GLN A 363 -7.28 -40.51 20.94
C GLN A 363 -8.61 -40.59 20.17
N CYS A 364 -8.66 -41.42 19.12
CA CYS A 364 -9.91 -41.74 18.45
C CYS A 364 -10.78 -42.63 19.34
N GLY A 365 -12.06 -42.31 19.45
CA GLY A 365 -13.02 -43.09 20.20
C GLY A 365 -14.46 -42.76 19.85
N TRP A 366 -15.39 -43.59 20.29
CA TRP A 366 -16.81 -43.34 20.14
C TRP A 366 -17.25 -42.19 21.06
N THR A 367 -17.81 -41.14 20.48
CA THR A 367 -18.36 -40.00 21.23
C THR A 367 -19.49 -40.48 22.13
N GLN A 368 -19.28 -40.35 23.44
CA GLN A 368 -20.26 -40.74 24.44
C GLN A 368 -21.46 -39.77 24.39
N THR A 369 -22.60 -40.29 23.97
CA THR A 369 -23.88 -39.56 23.97
C THR A 369 -24.88 -40.30 24.86
N PRO A 370 -25.89 -39.61 25.42
CA PRO A 370 -26.94 -40.26 26.20
C PRO A 370 -27.64 -41.41 25.44
N VAL A 371 -27.78 -41.28 24.12
CA VAL A 371 -28.38 -42.31 23.25
C VAL A 371 -27.48 -43.54 23.15
N LEU A 372 -26.19 -43.35 22.94
CA LEU A 372 -25.22 -44.44 22.89
C LEU A 372 -25.13 -45.16 24.25
N GLY A 373 -25.07 -44.39 25.34
CA GLY A 373 -25.04 -44.93 26.70
C GLY A 373 -26.26 -45.80 27.01
N ALA A 374 -27.46 -45.28 26.76
CA ALA A 374 -28.70 -46.03 26.98
C ALA A 374 -28.78 -47.31 26.12
N CYS A 375 -28.32 -47.27 24.86
CA CYS A 375 -28.26 -48.47 24.02
C CYS A 375 -27.33 -49.51 24.62
N LEU A 376 -26.12 -49.12 25.02
CA LEU A 376 -25.15 -50.05 25.60
C LEU A 376 -25.64 -50.66 26.92
N GLU A 377 -26.36 -49.90 27.76
CA GLU A 377 -26.95 -50.39 29.01
C GLU A 377 -28.07 -51.41 28.80
N THR A 378 -28.84 -51.31 27.71
CA THR A 378 -29.94 -52.25 27.41
C THR A 378 -29.49 -53.60 26.83
N VAL A 379 -28.20 -53.72 26.48
CA VAL A 379 -27.63 -54.91 25.85
C VAL A 379 -26.90 -55.80 26.86
N TYR A 380 -26.77 -55.35 28.12
CA TYR A 380 -26.20 -56.12 29.23
C TYR A 380 -27.25 -56.89 30.03
#